data_AF-A0A753EMA0-F1
#
_entry.id   AF-A0A753EMA0-F1
#
_cell.length_a   1.000
_cell.length_b   1.000
_cell.length_c   1.000
_cell.angle_alpha   90.00
_cell.angle_beta   90.00
_cell.angle_gamma   90.00
#
_symmetry.space_group_name_H-M   'P 1'
#
loop_
_entity.id
_entity.type
_entity.pdbx_description
1 polymer ?
#
loop_
_entity_poly.entity_id
_entity_poly.type
_entity_poly.pdbx_seq_one_letter_code
_entity_poly.pdbx_strand_id
1 'polypeptide(L)'
;MRKTLITGLLAITFSVNAQDCFEMAGRDYRIEPDLLRAISFRESSWRDNALNVVSQSEYAVGKMQIHSQNFSHLAQFGITPQQLYTDSCLNIYTGAYYLAIAFKRWGY
;
A
#
# COMPACT_ATOMS: atom_id res chain seq x y z
N MET A 1 -19.02 -58.30 -20.89
CA MET A 1 -18.50 -57.54 -19.72
C MET A 1 -18.32 -56.08 -20.12
N ARG A 2 -19.18 -55.18 -19.63
CA ARG A 2 -19.25 -53.77 -20.04
C ARG A 2 -18.27 -52.97 -19.19
N LYS A 3 -17.14 -52.55 -19.76
CA LYS A 3 -16.14 -51.72 -19.09
C LYS A 3 -16.66 -50.28 -19.06
N THR A 4 -17.20 -49.85 -17.92
CA THR A 4 -17.53 -48.45 -17.66
C THR A 4 -16.24 -47.67 -17.46
N LEU A 5 -15.84 -46.89 -18.46
CA LEU A 5 -14.77 -45.90 -18.34
C LEU A 5 -15.30 -44.74 -17.49
N ILE A 6 -14.81 -44.62 -16.27
CA ILE A 6 -15.06 -43.46 -15.40
C ILE A 6 -14.08 -42.37 -15.83
N THR A 7 -14.55 -41.43 -16.66
CA THR A 7 -13.80 -40.22 -17.02
C THR A 7 -13.81 -39.30 -15.80
N GLY A 8 -12.70 -39.27 -15.05
CA GLY A 8 -12.51 -38.35 -13.93
C GLY A 8 -12.34 -36.92 -14.44
N LEU A 9 -13.23 -36.02 -14.03
CA LEU A 9 -13.16 -34.59 -14.33
C LEU A 9 -12.09 -33.95 -13.42
N LEU A 10 -10.92 -33.66 -13.97
CA LEU A 10 -9.84 -32.98 -13.25
C LEU A 10 -10.16 -31.48 -13.18
N ALA A 11 -10.63 -30.99 -12.02
CA ALA A 11 -10.85 -29.58 -11.80
C ALA A 11 -9.50 -28.86 -11.60
N ILE A 12 -9.10 -28.04 -12.57
CA ILE A 12 -7.93 -27.17 -12.46
C ILE A 12 -8.32 -25.98 -11.58
N THR A 13 -7.82 -25.94 -10.35
CA THR A 13 -7.95 -24.77 -9.47
C THR A 13 -6.84 -23.78 -9.81
N PHE A 14 -7.22 -22.60 -10.32
CA PHE A 14 -6.28 -21.49 -10.47
C PHE A 14 -6.14 -20.76 -9.13
N SER A 15 -4.92 -20.66 -8.61
CA SER A 15 -4.62 -19.82 -7.46
C SER A 15 -4.75 -18.35 -7.86
N VAL A 16 -5.79 -17.68 -7.39
CA VAL A 16 -5.85 -16.21 -7.41
C VAL A 16 -4.91 -15.72 -6.32
N ASN A 17 -3.74 -15.21 -6.70
CA ASN A 17 -2.88 -14.48 -5.78
C ASN A 17 -3.52 -13.11 -5.53
N ALA A 18 -4.15 -12.94 -4.37
CA ALA A 18 -4.58 -11.62 -3.93
C ALA A 18 -3.34 -10.75 -3.75
N GLN A 19 -3.17 -9.75 -4.62
CA GLN A 19 -2.09 -8.77 -4.48
C GLN A 19 -2.43 -7.84 -3.31
N ASP A 20 -1.47 -7.63 -2.41
CA ASP A 20 -1.60 -6.61 -1.38
C ASP A 20 -1.37 -5.21 -1.97
N CYS A 21 -1.65 -4.19 -1.18
CA CYS A 21 -1.50 -2.81 -1.63
C CYS A 21 -0.04 -2.39 -1.82
N PHE A 22 0.93 -3.12 -1.26
CA PHE A 22 2.35 -2.89 -1.55
C PHE A 22 2.72 -3.38 -2.94
N GLU A 23 2.25 -4.56 -3.35
CA GLU A 23 2.43 -5.08 -4.72
C GLU A 23 1.81 -4.14 -5.75
N MET A 24 0.58 -3.69 -5.50
CA MET A 24 -0.11 -2.82 -6.44
C MET A 24 0.57 -1.45 -6.54
N ALA A 25 0.90 -0.82 -5.40
CA ALA A 25 1.60 0.47 -5.40
C ALA A 25 3.02 0.36 -5.98
N GLY A 26 3.75 -0.71 -5.66
CA GLY A 26 5.09 -0.94 -6.16
C GLY A 26 5.11 -1.10 -7.69
N ARG A 27 4.18 -1.88 -8.24
CA ARG A 27 4.00 -1.99 -9.70
C ARG A 27 3.68 -0.63 -10.34
N ASP A 28 2.71 0.10 -9.79
CA ASP A 28 2.18 1.31 -10.43
C ASP A 28 3.21 2.47 -10.37
N TYR A 29 3.99 2.57 -9.28
CA TYR A 29 5.04 3.58 -9.12
C TYR A 29 6.45 3.10 -9.54
N ARG A 30 6.60 1.83 -9.95
CA ARG A 30 7.89 1.19 -10.26
C ARG A 30 8.88 1.25 -9.10
N ILE A 31 8.40 0.94 -7.91
CA ILE A 31 9.19 0.81 -6.68
C ILE A 31 9.10 -0.65 -6.23
N GLU A 32 10.22 -1.25 -5.82
CA GLU A 32 10.21 -2.63 -5.34
C GLU A 32 9.20 -2.77 -4.17
N PRO A 33 8.19 -3.67 -4.25
CA PRO A 33 7.20 -3.82 -3.20
C PRO A 33 7.81 -4.07 -1.81
N ASP A 34 8.91 -4.83 -1.76
CA ASP A 34 9.64 -5.11 -0.53
C ASP A 34 10.32 -3.88 0.06
N LEU A 35 10.74 -2.92 -0.77
CA LEU A 35 11.24 -1.64 -0.28
C LEU A 35 10.10 -0.85 0.38
N LEU A 36 8.91 -0.82 -0.21
CA LEU A 36 7.74 -0.18 0.41
C LEU A 36 7.36 -0.85 1.73
N ARG A 37 7.42 -2.18 1.81
CA ARG A 37 7.20 -2.94 3.06
C ARG A 37 8.25 -2.60 4.11
N ALA A 38 9.52 -2.51 3.74
CA ALA A 38 10.61 -2.17 4.64
C ALA A 38 10.47 -0.73 5.19
N ILE A 39 10.08 0.22 4.35
CA ILE A 39 9.79 1.59 4.76
C ILE A 39 8.59 1.60 5.72
N SER A 40 7.49 0.94 5.37
CA SER A 40 6.32 0.84 6.26
C SER A 40 6.65 0.20 7.61
N PHE A 41 7.54 -0.81 7.63
CA PHE A 41 8.02 -1.41 8.86
C PHE A 41 8.76 -0.39 9.72
N ARG A 42 9.64 0.39 9.10
CA ARG A 42 10.41 1.44 9.78
C ARG A 42 9.52 2.57 10.30
N GLU A 43 8.53 2.98 9.53
CA GLU A 43 7.65 4.10 9.84
C GLU A 43 6.65 3.75 10.97
N SER A 44 6.02 2.58 10.93
CA SER A 44 4.97 2.25 11.89
C SER A 44 4.96 0.83 12.43
N SER A 45 5.91 -0.01 12.01
CA SER A 45 5.89 -1.46 12.24
C SER A 45 4.61 -2.10 11.67
N TRP A 46 4.24 -1.67 10.45
CA TRP A 46 3.03 -2.09 9.72
C TRP A 46 1.69 -1.79 10.43
N ARG A 47 1.66 -0.93 11.44
CA ARG A 47 0.41 -0.54 12.10
C ARG A 47 -0.44 0.36 11.20
N ASP A 48 -1.65 -0.09 10.89
CA ASP A 48 -2.63 0.64 10.06
C ASP A 48 -3.07 1.96 10.70
N ASN A 49 -3.38 1.89 11.98
CA ASN A 49 -3.90 2.97 12.81
C ASN A 49 -2.77 3.70 13.57
N ALA A 50 -1.60 3.80 12.97
CA ALA A 50 -0.50 4.55 13.56
C ALA A 50 -0.77 6.05 13.48
N LEU A 51 -0.65 6.75 14.60
CA LEU A 51 -0.75 8.19 14.67
C LEU A 51 0.41 8.70 15.52
N ASN A 52 1.28 9.50 14.92
CA ASN A 52 2.40 10.13 15.60
C ASN A 52 2.14 11.64 15.69
N VAL A 53 1.92 12.15 16.90
CA VAL A 53 1.51 13.53 17.15
C VAL A 53 2.62 14.29 17.86
N VAL A 54 3.10 15.36 17.22
CA VAL A 54 4.00 16.35 17.84
C VAL A 54 3.19 17.54 18.36
N SER A 55 2.21 18.00 17.57
CA SER A 55 1.28 19.08 17.96
C SER A 55 -0.05 18.94 17.20
N GLN A 56 -0.99 19.87 17.41
CA GLN A 56 -2.28 19.86 16.70
C GLN A 56 -2.13 20.01 15.17
N SER A 57 -1.07 20.66 14.69
CA SER A 57 -0.79 20.86 13.27
C SER A 57 0.35 20.00 12.72
N GLU A 58 1.13 19.36 13.59
CA GLU A 58 2.30 18.55 13.24
C GLU A 58 2.10 17.11 13.69
N TYR A 59 1.76 16.25 12.73
CA TYR A 59 1.51 14.83 12.97
C TYR A 59 1.65 14.01 11.69
N ALA A 60 1.81 12.69 11.85
CA ALA A 60 1.90 11.74 10.74
C ALA A 60 0.90 10.59 10.91
N VAL A 61 0.37 10.10 9.79
CA VAL A 61 -0.78 9.20 9.77
C VAL A 61 -0.49 7.90 9.04
N GLY A 62 -0.90 6.79 9.66
CA GLY A 62 -1.01 5.45 9.09
C GLY A 62 0.31 4.74 8.80
N LYS A 63 0.22 3.68 8.00
CA LYS A 63 1.28 2.68 7.79
C LYS A 63 2.59 3.22 7.21
N MET A 64 2.51 4.30 6.43
CA MET A 64 3.62 5.00 5.78
C MET A 64 3.90 6.36 6.43
N GLN A 65 3.25 6.67 7.56
CA GLN A 65 3.43 7.92 8.32
C GLN A 65 3.38 9.17 7.42
N ILE A 66 2.27 9.35 6.71
CA ILE A 66 2.08 10.52 5.84
C ILE A 66 1.99 11.78 6.72
N HIS A 67 3.01 12.63 6.63
CA HIS A 67 3.16 13.82 7.46
C HIS A 67 2.17 14.94 7.07
N SER A 68 1.70 15.70 8.06
CA SER A 68 0.66 16.72 7.92
C SER A 68 1.02 17.87 6.99
N GLN A 69 2.30 18.14 6.78
CA GLN A 69 2.79 19.11 5.79
C GLN A 69 2.26 18.85 4.38
N ASN A 70 1.93 17.59 4.06
CA ASN A 70 1.47 17.16 2.75
C ASN A 70 -0.06 17.28 2.57
N PHE A 71 -0.82 17.56 3.63
CA PHE A 71 -2.29 17.46 3.58
C PHE A 71 -2.93 18.53 2.71
N SER A 72 -2.38 19.74 2.66
CA SER A 72 -2.88 20.79 1.75
C SER A 72 -2.74 20.38 0.28
N HIS A 73 -1.66 19.67 -0.07
CA HIS A 73 -1.48 19.13 -1.42
C HIS A 73 -2.42 17.96 -1.68
N LEU A 74 -2.54 17.02 -0.74
CA LEU A 74 -3.43 15.85 -0.87
C LEU A 74 -4.91 16.22 -0.95
N ALA A 75 -5.33 17.30 -0.29
CA ALA A 75 -6.70 17.80 -0.35
C ALA A 75 -7.15 18.19 -1.78
N GLN A 76 -6.20 18.55 -2.65
CA GLN A 76 -6.49 18.86 -4.06
C GLN A 76 -6.95 17.62 -4.85
N PHE A 77 -6.64 16.42 -4.36
CA PHE A 77 -7.13 15.15 -4.90
C PHE A 77 -8.32 14.59 -4.12
N GLY A 78 -8.87 15.36 -3.17
CA GLY A 78 -9.95 14.90 -2.29
C GLY A 78 -9.51 13.89 -1.22
N ILE A 79 -8.20 13.78 -0.94
CA ILE A 79 -7.66 12.89 0.08
C ILE A 79 -7.58 13.63 1.41
N THR A 80 -8.25 13.11 2.43
CA THR A 80 -8.28 13.66 3.79
C THR A 80 -7.37 12.89 4.75
N PRO A 81 -6.90 13.53 5.85
CA PRO A 81 -6.13 12.82 6.89
C PRO A 81 -6.88 11.64 7.49
N GLN A 82 -8.21 11.78 7.63
CA GLN A 82 -9.06 10.69 8.14
C GLN A 82 -9.03 9.48 7.21
N GLN A 83 -9.13 9.67 5.89
CA GLN A 83 -9.02 8.57 4.94
C GLN A 83 -7.65 7.92 5.00
N LEU A 84 -6.56 8.70 5.11
CA LEU A 84 -5.21 8.15 5.27
C LEU A 84 -5.05 7.32 6.54
N TYR A 85 -5.84 7.60 7.59
CA TYR A 85 -5.81 6.85 8.84
C TYR A 85 -6.63 5.56 8.77
N THR A 86 -7.76 5.58 8.07
CA THR A 86 -8.70 4.44 8.02
C THR A 86 -8.49 3.52 6.82
N ASP A 87 -7.90 4.01 5.74
CA ASP A 87 -7.64 3.26 4.51
C ASP A 87 -6.13 3.01 4.35
N SER A 88 -5.73 1.79 4.69
CA SER A 88 -4.33 1.36 4.57
C SER A 88 -3.81 1.42 3.15
N CYS A 89 -4.65 1.13 2.15
CA CYS A 89 -4.21 1.05 0.76
C CYS A 89 -3.97 2.44 0.21
N LEU A 90 -4.87 3.38 0.51
CA LEU A 90 -4.66 4.79 0.22
C LEU A 90 -3.40 5.32 0.91
N ASN A 91 -3.15 4.94 2.16
CA ASN A 91 -1.94 5.32 2.87
C ASN A 91 -0.66 4.80 2.18
N ILE A 92 -0.65 3.52 1.79
CA ILE A 92 0.47 2.89 1.05
C ILE A 92 0.71 3.58 -0.29
N TYR A 93 -0.34 3.79 -1.08
CA TYR A 93 -0.25 4.49 -2.37
C TYR A 93 0.24 5.94 -2.22
N THR A 94 -0.18 6.62 -1.16
CA THR A 94 0.28 7.99 -0.86
C THR A 94 1.76 8.01 -0.47
N GLY A 95 2.22 7.01 0.29
CA GLY A 95 3.64 6.85 0.59
C GLY A 95 4.46 6.61 -0.67
N ALA A 96 4.02 5.68 -1.51
CA ALA A 96 4.66 5.37 -2.79
C ALA A 96 4.69 6.58 -3.74
N TYR A 97 3.63 7.39 -3.78
CA TYR A 97 3.58 8.64 -4.53
C TYR A 97 4.71 9.61 -4.17
N TYR A 98 4.89 9.91 -2.89
CA TYR A 98 5.94 10.84 -2.45
C TYR A 98 7.35 10.24 -2.61
N LEU A 99 7.51 8.92 -2.43
CA LEU A 99 8.77 8.23 -2.72
C LEU A 99 9.11 8.30 -4.20
N ALA A 100 8.15 8.12 -5.12
CA ALA A 100 8.39 8.24 -6.55
C ALA A 100 8.85 9.65 -6.95
N ILE A 101 8.30 10.70 -6.34
CA ILE A 101 8.77 12.08 -6.52
C ILE A 101 10.21 12.23 -6.03
N ALA A 102 10.51 11.69 -4.84
CA ALA A 102 11.86 11.74 -4.28
C ALA A 102 12.86 11.02 -5.18
N PHE A 103 12.57 9.77 -5.59
CA PHE A 103 13.45 8.99 -6.46
C PHE A 103 13.65 9.65 -7.82
N LYS A 104 12.61 10.25 -8.40
CA LYS A 104 12.75 11.01 -9.65
C LYS A 104 13.72 12.18 -9.53
N ARG A 105 13.82 12.81 -8.35
CA ARG A 105 14.67 13.99 -8.13
C ARG A 105 16.07 13.64 -7.62
N TRP A 106 16.23 12.57 -6.85
CA TRP A 106 17.47 12.26 -6.12
C TRP A 106 18.12 10.94 -6.54
N GLY A 107 17.45 10.16 -7.40
CA GLY A 107 17.86 8.79 -7.72
C GLY A 107 17.17 7.77 -6.82
N TYR A 108 17.15 6.53 -7.31
CA TYR A 108 16.66 5.36 -6.60
C TYR A 108 17.77 4.80 -5.70
#